data_AF-A0A8S9K5J0-F1
#
_entry.id   AF-A0A8S9K5J0-F1
#
_cell.length_a   1.000
_cell.length_b   1.000
_cell.length_c   1.000
_cell.angle_alpha   90.00
_cell.angle_beta   90.00
_cell.angle_gamma   90.00
#
_symmetry.space_group_name_H-M   'P 1'
#
loop_
_entity.id
_entity.type
_entity.pdbx_description
1 polymer ?
#
loop_
_entity_poly.entity_id
_entity_poly.type
_entity_poly.pdbx_seq_one_letter_code
_entity_poly.pdbx_strand_id
1 'polypeptide(L)'
;MAAEKAKYAARDPITALKKYLIENKLANEGELKTIEKKIDDLVEEAVEFADASPQPGRSQLLENVFADPKGFGIGPDGRYRCEDPKFTEGTAQV
;
A
#
# COMPACT_ATOMS: atom_id res chain seq x y z
N MET A 1 -5.80 -28.80 1.77
CA MET A 1 -5.74 -27.35 2.06
C MET A 1 -6.53 -26.94 3.31
N ALA A 2 -7.80 -27.36 3.50
CA ALA A 2 -8.60 -26.93 4.67
C ALA A 2 -7.99 -27.30 6.05
N ALA A 3 -7.40 -28.50 6.17
CA ALA A 3 -6.77 -28.97 7.40
C ALA A 3 -5.54 -28.14 7.82
N GLU A 4 -4.80 -27.60 6.85
CA GLU A 4 -3.62 -26.78 7.11
C GLU A 4 -4.00 -25.39 7.60
N LYS A 5 -4.96 -24.74 6.92
CA LYS A 5 -5.48 -23.43 7.33
C LYS A 5 -6.03 -23.47 8.76
N ALA A 6 -6.76 -24.52 9.12
CA ALA A 6 -7.27 -24.71 10.48
C ALA A 6 -6.17 -24.87 11.53
N LYS A 7 -5.11 -25.62 11.21
CA LYS A 7 -3.94 -25.79 12.10
C LYS A 7 -3.25 -24.47 12.40
N TYR A 8 -3.12 -23.59 11.40
CA TYR A 8 -2.50 -22.28 11.59
C TYR A 8 -3.47 -21.27 12.24
N ALA A 9 -4.76 -21.33 11.94
CA ALA A 9 -5.76 -20.50 12.62
C ALA A 9 -5.82 -20.78 14.13
N ALA A 10 -5.64 -22.03 14.55
CA ALA A 10 -5.54 -22.38 15.97
C ALA A 10 -4.30 -21.80 16.68
N ARG A 11 -3.30 -21.33 15.93
CA ARG A 11 -2.05 -20.72 16.41
C ARG A 11 -2.01 -19.21 16.17
N ASP A 12 -3.17 -18.59 15.97
CA ASP A 12 -3.26 -17.15 15.75
C ASP A 12 -2.74 -16.35 16.97
N PRO A 13 -1.70 -15.50 16.80
CA PRO A 13 -1.16 -14.69 17.87
C PRO A 13 -2.17 -13.67 18.42
N ILE A 14 -3.11 -13.18 17.61
CA ILE A 14 -4.11 -12.20 18.05
C ILE A 14 -5.06 -12.85 19.05
N THR A 15 -5.60 -14.02 18.69
CA THR A 15 -6.44 -14.82 19.59
C THR A 15 -5.69 -15.24 20.87
N ALA A 16 -4.41 -15.62 20.74
CA ALA A 16 -3.58 -15.99 21.90
C ALA A 16 -3.35 -14.80 22.85
N LEU A 17 -3.01 -13.63 22.31
CA LEU A 17 -2.81 -12.41 23.09
C LEU A 17 -4.11 -11.96 23.77
N LYS A 18 -5.24 -12.02 23.06
CA LYS A 18 -6.56 -11.69 23.61
C LYS A 18 -6.87 -12.50 24.87
N LYS A 19 -6.63 -13.82 24.83
CA LYS A 19 -6.80 -14.71 25.99
C LYS A 19 -5.88 -14.32 27.14
N TYR A 20 -4.59 -14.10 26.85
CA TYR A 20 -3.61 -13.70 27.85
C TYR A 20 -4.00 -12.40 28.57
N LEU A 21 -4.46 -11.39 27.84
CA LEU A 21 -4.87 -10.10 28.41
C LEU A 21 -6.06 -10.23 29.37
N ILE A 22 -7.05 -11.06 29.01
CA ILE A 22 -8.24 -11.30 29.83
C ILE A 22 -7.90 -12.13 31.07
N GLU A 23 -7.16 -13.24 30.89
CA GLU A 23 -6.76 -14.14 31.98
C GLU A 23 -5.91 -13.43 33.04
N ASN A 24 -5.05 -12.50 32.62
CA ASN A 24 -4.20 -11.70 33.51
C ASN A 24 -4.87 -10.39 33.97
N LYS A 25 -6.15 -10.17 33.65
CA LYS A 25 -6.92 -8.96 34.03
C LYS A 25 -6.26 -7.64 33.59
N LEU A 26 -5.55 -7.66 32.46
CA LEU A 26 -4.86 -6.50 31.88
C LEU A 26 -5.78 -5.66 30.98
N ALA A 27 -6.85 -6.26 30.47
CA ALA A 27 -7.90 -5.61 29.69
C ALA A 27 -9.23 -6.35 29.87
N ASN A 28 -10.35 -5.69 29.61
CA ASN A 28 -11.66 -6.31 29.58
C ASN A 28 -12.17 -6.54 28.14
N GLU A 29 -13.18 -7.40 27.99
CA GLU A 29 -13.75 -7.70 26.66
C GLU A 29 -14.34 -6.47 25.96
N GLY A 30 -14.88 -5.50 26.71
CA GLY A 30 -15.47 -4.28 26.16
C GLY A 30 -14.43 -3.35 25.55
N GLU A 31 -13.28 -3.19 26.21
CA GLU A 31 -12.13 -2.44 25.69
C GLU A 31 -11.61 -3.05 24.40
N LEU A 32 -11.44 -4.38 24.39
CA LEU A 32 -10.97 -5.10 23.21
C LEU A 32 -11.95 -4.98 22.03
N LYS A 33 -13.26 -5.11 22.28
CA LYS A 33 -14.30 -4.88 21.25
C LYS A 33 -14.31 -3.44 20.74
N THR A 34 -14.03 -2.47 21.61
CA THR A 34 -13.93 -1.06 21.21
C THR A 34 -12.73 -0.83 20.30
N ILE A 35 -11.61 -1.49 20.57
CA ILE A 35 -10.41 -1.45 19.70
C ILE A 35 -10.71 -2.12 18.35
N GLU A 36 -11.32 -3.31 18.36
CA GLU A 36 -11.73 -4.02 17.13
C GLU A 36 -12.60 -3.11 16.25
N LYS A 37 -13.62 -2.48 16.84
CA LYS A 37 -14.49 -1.54 16.10
C LYS A 37 -13.72 -0.37 15.49
N LYS A 38 -12.81 0.25 16.23
CA LYS A 38 -12.00 1.37 15.71
C LYS A 38 -11.11 0.95 14.54
N ILE A 39 -10.62 -0.29 14.55
CA ILE A 39 -9.82 -0.84 13.46
C ILE A 39 -10.71 -1.07 12.23
N ASP A 40 -11.90 -1.63 12.42
CA ASP A 40 -12.86 -1.84 11.33
C ASP A 40 -13.24 -0.51 10.66
N ASP A 41 -13.58 0.51 11.46
CA ASP A 41 -13.91 1.86 10.98
C ASP A 41 -12.74 2.47 10.17
N LEU A 42 -11.48 2.30 10.65
CA LEU A 42 -10.29 2.81 9.96
C LEU A 42 -10.02 2.07 8.63
N VAL A 43 -10.25 0.76 8.60
CA VAL A 43 -10.08 -0.04 7.37
C VAL A 43 -11.14 0.36 6.34
N GLU A 44 -12.38 0.60 6.76
CA GLU A 44 -13.45 1.07 5.88
C GLU A 44 -13.09 2.43 5.26
N GLU A 45 -12.63 3.39 6.07
CA GLU A 45 -12.17 4.70 5.58
C GLU A 45 -11.00 4.56 4.57
N ALA A 46 -10.05 3.66 4.85
CA ALA A 46 -8.92 3.41 3.94
C ALA A 46 -9.36 2.80 2.60
N VAL A 47 -10.38 1.93 2.61
CA VAL A 47 -10.96 1.36 1.39
C VAL A 47 -11.70 2.42 0.60
N GLU A 48 -12.54 3.23 1.25
CA GLU A 48 -13.24 4.34 0.60
C GLU A 48 -12.27 5.32 -0.05
N PHE A 49 -11.18 5.66 0.64
CA PHE A 49 -10.12 6.50 0.10
C PHE A 49 -9.45 5.87 -1.13
N ALA A 50 -9.16 4.58 -1.09
CA ALA A 50 -8.53 3.87 -2.20
C ALA A 50 -9.45 3.82 -3.43
N ASP A 51 -10.75 3.57 -3.23
CA ASP A 51 -11.75 3.50 -4.31
C ASP A 51 -12.07 4.89 -4.90
N ALA A 52 -12.08 5.93 -4.06
CA ALA A 52 -12.28 7.31 -4.50
C ALA A 52 -11.04 7.92 -5.17
N SER A 53 -9.86 7.31 -5.00
CA SER A 53 -8.62 7.83 -5.55
C SER A 53 -8.64 7.79 -7.08
N PRO A 54 -8.32 8.91 -7.77
CA PRO A 54 -8.31 8.95 -9.21
C PRO A 54 -7.20 8.05 -9.78
N GLN A 55 -7.46 7.46 -10.94
CA GLN A 55 -6.45 6.70 -11.66
C GLN A 55 -5.26 7.61 -12.03
N PRO A 56 -4.02 7.10 -12.00
CA PRO A 56 -2.86 7.88 -12.38
C PRO A 56 -2.95 8.31 -13.84
N GLY A 57 -2.48 9.52 -14.12
CA GLY A 57 -2.44 10.05 -15.47
C GLY A 57 -1.49 9.27 -16.37
N ARG A 58 -1.73 9.27 -17.69
CA ARG A 58 -0.88 8.58 -18.67
C ARG A 58 0.60 8.98 -18.56
N SER A 59 0.92 10.22 -18.17
CA SER A 59 2.29 10.70 -17.99
C SER A 59 3.09 9.89 -16.97
N GLN A 60 2.43 9.35 -15.95
CA GLN A 60 3.08 8.56 -14.89
C GLN A 60 3.53 7.17 -15.34
N LEU A 61 3.11 6.71 -16.53
CA LEU A 61 3.42 5.38 -17.03
C LEU A 61 4.94 5.11 -17.17
N LEU A 62 5.73 6.16 -17.42
CA LEU A 62 7.18 6.09 -17.57
C LEU A 62 7.94 6.80 -16.43
N GLU A 63 7.24 7.25 -15.39
CA GLU A 63 7.87 7.80 -14.20
C GLU A 63 8.51 6.69 -13.36
N ASN A 64 9.60 6.99 -12.64
CA ASN A 64 10.34 6.07 -11.75
C ASN A 64 10.98 4.83 -12.40
N VAL A 65 11.12 4.79 -13.73
CA VAL A 65 11.89 3.75 -14.43
C VAL A 65 13.39 3.87 -14.14
N PHE A 66 13.90 5.11 -14.04
CA PHE A 66 15.26 5.43 -13.65
C PHE A 66 15.25 6.43 -12.49
N ALA A 67 16.27 6.33 -11.63
CA ALA A 67 16.45 7.27 -10.52
C ALA A 67 16.76 8.70 -11.01
N ASP A 68 17.47 8.83 -12.14
CA ASP A 68 17.61 10.11 -12.86
C ASP A 68 16.57 10.17 -14.00
N PRO A 69 15.55 11.03 -13.90
CA PRO A 69 14.49 11.13 -14.90
C PRO A 69 14.91 11.91 -16.16
N LYS A 70 16.16 12.39 -16.25
CA LYS A 70 16.60 13.30 -17.33
C LYS A 70 16.60 12.71 -18.74
N GLY A 71 16.44 11.40 -18.90
CA GLY A 71 16.52 10.76 -20.22
C GLY A 71 15.29 9.96 -20.65
N PHE A 72 14.22 9.84 -19.86
CA PHE A 72 13.07 8.99 -20.21
C PHE A 72 11.77 9.53 -19.59
N GLY A 73 10.68 9.56 -20.35
CA GLY A 73 9.37 10.01 -19.86
C GLY A 73 8.42 10.49 -20.97
N ILE A 74 7.19 10.83 -20.57
CA ILE A 74 6.21 11.53 -21.41
C ILE A 74 6.26 13.01 -21.05
N GLY A 75 6.39 13.89 -22.04
CA GLY A 75 6.37 15.34 -21.86
C GLY A 75 4.98 15.85 -21.45
N PRO A 76 4.87 17.09 -20.94
CA PRO A 76 3.58 17.72 -20.66
C PRO A 76 2.66 17.81 -21.88
N ASP A 77 3.23 17.75 -23.10
CA ASP A 77 2.52 17.73 -24.38
C ASP A 77 2.01 16.33 -24.79
N GLY A 78 2.24 15.30 -23.96
CA GLY A 78 1.79 13.92 -24.21
C GLY A 78 2.65 13.10 -25.20
N ARG A 79 3.71 13.70 -25.76
CA ARG A 79 4.71 13.02 -26.61
C ARG A 79 5.80 12.36 -25.77
N TYR A 80 6.43 11.33 -26.31
CA TYR A 80 7.58 10.71 -25.64
C TYR A 80 8.79 11.65 -25.71
N ARG A 81 9.52 11.81 -24.61
CA ARG A 81 10.75 12.62 -24.58
C ARG A 81 11.83 12.10 -25.54
N CYS A 82 11.76 10.82 -25.95
CA CYS A 82 12.64 10.26 -26.98
C CYS A 82 12.41 10.84 -28.38
N GLU A 83 11.27 11.49 -28.61
CA GLU A 83 10.96 12.19 -29.85
C GLU A 83 11.54 13.62 -29.85
N ASP A 84 12.09 14.10 -28.72
CA ASP A 84 12.75 15.39 -28.66
C ASP A 84 14.09 15.35 -29.43
N PRO A 85 14.37 16.30 -30.35
CA PRO A 85 15.61 16.31 -31.14
C PRO A 85 16.89 16.37 -30.30
N LYS A 86 16.79 16.83 -29.05
CA LYS A 86 17.90 16.94 -28.10
C LYS A 86 18.06 15.71 -27.20
N PHE A 87 17.20 14.69 -27.35
CA PHE A 87 17.20 13.50 -26.52
C PHE A 87 18.51 12.71 -26.62
N THR A 88 19.07 12.62 -27.83
CA THR A 88 20.33 11.90 -28.10
C THR A 88 21.58 12.67 -27.69
N GLU A 89 21.45 13.91 -27.22
CA GLU A 89 22.58 14.74 -26.78
C GLU A 89 23.19 14.28 -25.45
N GLY A 90 22.61 13.23 -24.82
CA GLY A 90 23.20 12.51 -23.69
C GLY A 90 23.19 13.34 -22.42
N THR A 91 22.27 13.04 -21.49
CA THR A 91 22.20 13.75 -20.20
C THR A 91 23.27 13.33 -19.19
N ALA A 92 24.23 12.50 -19.61
CA ALA A 92 25.39 12.13 -18.78
C ALA A 92 26.50 13.18 -18.95
N GLN A 93 26.50 14.20 -18.09
CA GLN A 93 27.79 14.81 -17.72
C GLN A 93 28.53 13.80 -16.84
N VAL A 94 29.66 13.29 -17.33
CA VAL A 94 30.64 12.53 -16.55
C VAL A 94 31.34 13.46 -15.57
#